data_AF-U1PZN8-F1
#
_entry.id   AF-U1PZN8-F1
#
_cell.length_a   1.000
_cell.length_b   1.000
_cell.length_c   1.000
_cell.angle_alpha   90.00
_cell.angle_beta   90.00
_cell.angle_gamma   90.00
#
_symmetry.space_group_name_H-M   'P 1'
#
loop_
_entity.id
_entity.type
_entity.pdbx_description
1 polymer ?
#
loop_
_entity_poly.entity_id
_entity_poly.type
_entity_poly.pdbx_seq_one_letter_code
_entity_poly.pdbx_strand_id
1 'polypeptide(L)'
;MRRIESNEQEQSTSDSSDSKYRTVLCVDLNVDGTLAVTSTGTFIGNADEMNHRSREFEKTRGSIQQTGMRSAQLSIQSMNDREHHWMQDELYRASNQTLEAARENECTHIAFESLTDIWNQMAGAKRFHYGRSVTSTSTPSTKPRCSGLRSNR
;
A
#
# COMPACT_ATOMS: atom_id res chain seq x y z
N MET A 1 -39.35 23.09 10.42
CA MET A 1 -39.79 22.36 9.22
C MET A 1 -39.60 23.23 7.98
N ARG A 2 -38.60 22.90 7.13
CA ARG A 2 -38.48 23.24 5.70
C ARG A 2 -37.37 22.33 5.17
N ARG A 3 -37.76 21.18 4.60
CA ARG A 3 -37.96 20.90 3.16
C ARG A 3 -36.60 20.64 2.50
N ILE A 4 -36.25 19.36 2.48
CA ILE A 4 -35.19 18.77 1.68
C ILE A 4 -35.63 18.89 0.22
N GLU A 5 -34.80 19.48 -0.63
CA GLU A 5 -34.98 19.45 -2.08
C GLU A 5 -34.40 18.13 -2.59
N SER A 6 -35.29 17.20 -2.94
CA SER A 6 -34.97 15.95 -3.61
C SER A 6 -34.55 16.26 -5.04
N ASN A 7 -33.27 16.03 -5.36
CA ASN A 7 -32.79 16.08 -6.74
C ASN A 7 -33.12 14.74 -7.41
N GLU A 8 -34.32 14.66 -7.97
CA GLU A 8 -34.77 13.55 -8.83
C GLU A 8 -34.02 13.65 -10.16
N GLN A 9 -32.97 12.84 -10.36
CA GLN A 9 -32.39 12.68 -11.69
C GLN A 9 -33.24 11.70 -12.49
N GLU A 10 -34.05 12.29 -13.37
CA GLU A 10 -34.89 11.63 -14.36
C GLU A 10 -34.08 10.68 -15.23
N GLN A 11 -34.50 9.42 -15.24
CA GLN A 11 -33.98 8.37 -16.09
C GLN A 11 -34.57 8.50 -17.50
N SER A 12 -33.84 9.14 -18.42
CA SER A 12 -34.19 9.14 -19.83
C SER A 12 -33.85 7.80 -20.47
N THR A 13 -34.85 6.94 -20.65
CA THR A 13 -34.76 5.71 -21.44
C THR A 13 -34.79 6.06 -22.93
N SER A 14 -33.63 6.05 -23.59
CA SER A 14 -33.57 6.04 -25.06
C SER A 14 -33.33 4.60 -25.54
N ASP A 15 -34.36 4.01 -26.14
CA ASP A 15 -34.29 2.73 -26.85
C ASP A 15 -33.28 2.80 -28.00
N SER A 16 -32.16 2.07 -27.85
CA SER A 16 -31.24 1.73 -28.92
C SER A 16 -31.01 0.23 -28.87
N SER A 17 -31.65 -0.49 -29.78
CA SER A 17 -31.58 -1.93 -29.95
C SER A 17 -30.24 -2.36 -30.58
N ASP A 18 -29.14 -2.33 -29.81
CA ASP A 18 -27.96 -3.23 -29.88
C ASP A 18 -26.89 -2.85 -28.82
N SER A 19 -27.30 -2.44 -27.62
CA SER A 19 -26.38 -2.31 -26.50
C SER A 19 -26.52 -3.53 -25.60
N LYS A 20 -25.60 -4.49 -25.71
CA LYS A 20 -25.46 -5.55 -24.68
C LYS A 20 -25.47 -4.88 -23.31
N TYR A 21 -26.46 -5.17 -22.47
CA TYR A 21 -26.55 -4.60 -21.12
C TYR A 21 -25.23 -4.85 -20.39
N ARG A 22 -24.50 -3.78 -20.08
CA ARG A 22 -23.23 -3.85 -19.35
C ARG A 22 -23.51 -3.60 -17.87
N THR A 23 -23.55 -4.66 -17.09
CA THR A 23 -23.60 -4.55 -15.63
C THR A 23 -22.21 -4.26 -15.10
N VAL A 24 -22.10 -3.26 -14.21
CA VAL A 24 -20.83 -2.80 -13.61
C VAL A 24 -20.92 -2.95 -12.10
N LEU A 25 -19.93 -3.59 -11.49
CA LEU A 25 -19.74 -3.61 -10.05
C LEU A 25 -18.85 -2.43 -9.64
N CYS A 26 -19.37 -1.49 -8.86
CA CYS A 26 -18.53 -0.43 -8.30
C CYS A 26 -17.93 -0.91 -6.97
N VAL A 27 -16.66 -0.58 -6.72
CA VAL A 27 -15.91 -0.97 -5.52
C VAL A 27 -15.28 0.28 -4.90
N ASP A 28 -15.68 0.55 -3.67
CA ASP A 28 -15.16 1.58 -2.77
C ASP A 28 -14.04 0.98 -1.90
N LEU A 29 -12.90 1.64 -1.75
CA LEU A 29 -11.70 1.14 -1.07
C LEU A 29 -11.45 1.94 0.21
N ASN A 30 -11.41 1.25 1.33
CA ASN A 30 -11.31 1.90 2.63
C ASN A 30 -9.96 1.63 3.30
N VAL A 31 -9.53 2.57 4.14
CA VAL A 31 -8.28 2.47 4.92
C VAL A 31 -8.52 2.01 6.36
N ASP A 32 -9.77 1.97 6.81
CA ASP A 32 -10.21 1.56 8.14
C ASP A 32 -11.51 0.73 8.08
N GLY A 33 -11.75 -0.08 9.11
CA GLY A 33 -12.87 -1.02 9.14
C GLY A 33 -12.76 -2.12 8.07
N THR A 34 -13.61 -2.05 7.06
CA THR A 34 -13.61 -2.98 5.92
C THR A 34 -12.58 -2.54 4.87
N LEU A 35 -11.94 -3.46 4.15
CA LEU A 35 -10.96 -3.08 3.12
C LEU A 35 -11.62 -2.54 1.84
N ALA A 36 -12.74 -3.11 1.43
CA ALA A 36 -13.50 -2.61 0.29
C ALA A 36 -15.01 -2.89 0.43
N VAL A 37 -15.84 -2.04 -0.16
CA VAL A 37 -17.30 -2.20 -0.19
C VAL A 37 -17.79 -2.12 -1.62
N THR A 38 -18.65 -3.05 -2.02
CA THR A 38 -19.21 -3.06 -3.38
C THR A 38 -20.56 -2.35 -3.45
N SER A 39 -20.97 -1.91 -4.64
CA SER A 39 -22.31 -1.33 -4.89
C SER A 39 -23.47 -2.30 -4.63
N THR A 40 -23.17 -3.59 -4.52
CA THR A 40 -24.12 -4.65 -4.15
C THR A 40 -24.27 -4.81 -2.63
N GLY A 41 -23.49 -4.06 -1.84
CA GLY A 41 -23.48 -4.13 -0.37
C GLY A 41 -22.57 -5.21 0.20
N THR A 42 -21.63 -5.75 -0.57
CA THR A 42 -20.67 -6.75 -0.11
C THR A 42 -19.49 -6.07 0.58
N PHE A 43 -19.19 -6.48 1.81
CA PHE A 43 -18.02 -6.03 2.58
C PHE A 43 -16.87 -7.01 2.38
N ILE A 44 -15.70 -6.50 1.99
CA ILE A 44 -14.54 -7.29 1.57
C ILE A 44 -13.35 -6.94 2.44
N GLY A 45 -12.70 -7.95 3.01
CA GLY A 45 -11.48 -7.80 3.82
C GLY A 45 -11.63 -6.96 5.09
N ASN A 46 -10.52 -6.78 5.81
CA ASN A 46 -10.45 -6.07 7.09
C ASN A 46 -9.24 -5.13 7.12
N ALA A 47 -9.47 -3.84 6.90
CA ALA A 47 -8.41 -2.83 6.90
C ALA A 47 -7.83 -2.60 8.30
N ASP A 48 -8.65 -2.74 9.36
CA ASP A 48 -8.18 -2.57 10.74
C ASP A 48 -7.16 -3.64 11.14
N GLU A 49 -7.40 -4.89 10.74
CA GLU A 49 -6.47 -6.00 10.96
C GLU A 49 -5.16 -5.78 10.20
N MET A 50 -5.24 -5.33 8.94
CA MET A 50 -4.08 -4.94 8.13
C MET A 50 -3.27 -3.82 8.77
N ASN A 51 -3.94 -2.78 9.25
CA ASN A 51 -3.30 -1.68 9.96
C ASN A 51 -2.70 -2.11 11.30
N HIS A 52 -3.37 -3.01 12.03
CA HIS A 52 -2.84 -3.56 13.27
C HIS A 52 -1.55 -4.35 13.00
N ARG A 53 -1.56 -5.29 12.05
CA ARG A 53 -0.39 -6.09 11.66
C ARG A 53 0.77 -5.23 11.18
N SER A 54 0.50 -4.24 10.33
CA SER A 54 1.51 -3.29 9.84
C SER A 54 2.18 -2.54 11.00
N ARG A 55 1.40 -2.12 12.00
CA ARG A 55 1.94 -1.46 13.21
C ARG A 55 2.82 -2.41 14.04
N GLU A 56 2.46 -3.68 14.16
CA GLU A 56 3.27 -4.66 14.89
C GLU A 56 4.61 -4.95 14.18
N PHE A 57 4.61 -5.02 12.83
CA PHE A 57 5.85 -5.12 12.06
C PHE A 57 6.75 -3.89 12.25
N GLU A 58 6.18 -2.69 12.20
CA GLU A 58 6.94 -1.45 12.38
C GLU A 58 7.52 -1.33 13.79
N LYS A 59 6.78 -1.68 14.84
CA LYS A 59 7.28 -1.76 16.22
C LYS A 59 8.46 -2.72 16.33
N THR A 60 8.30 -3.91 15.74
CA THR A 60 9.34 -4.95 15.77
C THR A 60 10.59 -4.49 15.02
N ARG A 61 10.42 -3.82 13.87
CA ARG A 61 11.51 -3.22 13.08
C ARG A 61 12.26 -2.16 13.89
N GLY A 62 11.55 -1.27 14.57
CA GLY A 62 12.15 -0.27 15.45
C GLY A 62 12.98 -0.88 16.58
N SER A 63 12.49 -1.96 17.21
CA SER A 63 13.24 -2.68 18.25
C SER A 63 14.51 -3.34 17.72
N ILE A 64 14.47 -3.93 16.52
CA ILE A 64 15.63 -4.62 15.94
C ILE A 64 16.69 -3.62 15.45
N GLN A 65 16.27 -2.52 14.84
CA GLN A 65 17.17 -1.47 14.36
C GLN A 65 17.99 -0.84 15.49
N GLN A 66 17.44 -0.74 16.71
CA GLN A 66 18.16 -0.23 17.88
C GLN A 66 19.36 -1.11 18.28
N THR A 67 19.37 -2.40 17.91
CA THR A 67 20.48 -3.33 18.22
C THR A 67 21.74 -3.02 17.38
N GLY A 68 21.62 -2.41 16.20
CA GLY A 68 22.75 -1.88 15.41
C GLY A 68 23.73 -2.92 14.84
N MET A 69 23.39 -4.21 14.80
CA MET A 69 24.29 -5.29 14.37
C MET A 69 23.96 -5.88 12.99
N ARG A 70 24.91 -6.57 12.36
CA ARG A 70 24.69 -7.29 11.08
C ARG A 70 23.58 -8.34 11.16
N SER A 71 23.43 -9.02 12.31
CA SER A 71 22.32 -9.94 12.57
C SER A 71 20.96 -9.24 12.52
N ALA A 72 20.87 -8.02 13.06
CA ALA A 72 19.66 -7.21 13.02
C ALA A 72 19.23 -6.90 11.58
N GLN A 73 20.19 -6.63 10.68
CA GLN A 73 19.89 -6.38 9.27
C GLN A 73 19.28 -7.61 8.57
N LEU A 74 19.78 -8.81 8.84
CA LEU A 74 19.22 -10.05 8.28
C LEU A 74 17.83 -10.35 8.86
N SER A 75 17.61 -10.08 10.15
CA SER A 75 16.29 -10.20 10.78
C SER A 75 15.28 -9.23 10.15
N ILE A 76 15.67 -7.99 9.86
CA ILE A 76 14.80 -7.01 9.18
C ILE A 76 14.41 -7.48 7.78
N GLN A 77 15.35 -8.04 7.00
CA GLN A 77 15.06 -8.57 5.67
C GLN A 77 14.06 -9.73 5.73
N SER A 78 14.33 -10.73 6.56
CA SER A 78 13.42 -11.87 6.74
C SER A 78 12.03 -11.47 7.27
N MET A 79 11.95 -10.40 8.06
CA MET A 79 10.66 -9.85 8.48
C MET A 79 9.94 -9.13 7.35
N ASN A 80 10.65 -8.36 6.53
CA ASN A 80 10.06 -7.67 5.38
C ASN A 80 9.46 -8.66 4.38
N ASP A 81 10.16 -9.78 4.12
CA ASP A 81 9.66 -10.82 3.23
C ASP A 81 8.36 -11.45 3.77
N ARG A 82 8.29 -11.69 5.08
CA ARG A 82 7.08 -12.21 5.74
C ARG A 82 5.93 -11.20 5.73
N GLU A 83 6.21 -9.94 6.02
CA GLU A 83 5.22 -8.86 5.95
C GLU A 83 4.66 -8.74 4.53
N HIS A 84 5.53 -8.74 3.53
CA HIS A 84 5.15 -8.66 2.13
C HIS A 84 4.28 -9.83 1.69
N HIS A 85 4.69 -11.07 2.00
CA HIS A 85 3.93 -12.26 1.65
C HIS A 85 2.55 -12.26 2.31
N TRP A 86 2.49 -11.89 3.60
CA TRP A 86 1.23 -11.79 4.31
C TRP A 86 0.30 -10.72 3.72
N MET A 87 0.83 -9.52 3.40
CA MET A 87 0.05 -8.47 2.74
C MET A 87 -0.47 -8.92 1.37
N GLN A 88 0.35 -9.63 0.59
CA GLN A 88 -0.07 -10.18 -0.70
C GLN A 88 -1.20 -11.19 -0.54
N ASP A 89 -1.12 -12.08 0.45
CA ASP A 89 -2.17 -13.08 0.71
C ASP A 89 -3.50 -12.42 1.07
N GLU A 90 -3.50 -11.39 1.91
CA GLU A 90 -4.72 -10.65 2.26
C GLU A 90 -5.31 -9.90 1.06
N LEU A 91 -4.47 -9.25 0.25
CA LEU A 91 -4.92 -8.59 -0.98
C LEU A 91 -5.45 -9.59 -2.02
N TYR A 92 -4.85 -10.77 -2.10
CA TYR A 92 -5.30 -11.84 -2.98
C TYR A 92 -6.68 -12.36 -2.56
N ARG A 93 -6.89 -12.56 -1.25
CA ARG A 93 -8.21 -12.93 -0.69
C ARG A 93 -9.27 -11.88 -0.99
N ALA A 94 -8.96 -10.61 -0.76
CA ALA A 94 -9.87 -9.51 -1.05
C ALA A 94 -10.20 -9.41 -2.55
N SER A 95 -9.20 -9.60 -3.41
CA SER A 95 -9.38 -9.61 -4.87
C SER A 95 -10.32 -10.75 -5.30
N ASN A 96 -10.13 -11.96 -4.78
CA ASN A 96 -11.01 -13.09 -5.08
C ASN A 96 -12.44 -12.87 -4.59
N GLN A 97 -12.62 -12.30 -3.40
CA GLN A 97 -13.96 -11.91 -2.91
C GLN A 97 -14.63 -10.89 -3.82
N THR A 98 -13.86 -9.95 -4.38
CA THR A 98 -14.37 -8.95 -5.34
C THR A 98 -14.81 -9.62 -6.64
N LEU A 99 -14.02 -10.58 -7.14
CA LEU A 99 -14.35 -11.35 -8.34
C LEU A 99 -15.59 -12.23 -8.14
N GLU A 100 -15.74 -12.87 -6.97
CA GLU A 100 -16.95 -13.64 -6.67
C GLU A 100 -18.17 -12.74 -6.57
N ALA A 101 -18.07 -11.58 -5.90
CA ALA A 101 -19.18 -10.61 -5.87
C ALA A 101 -19.58 -10.15 -7.28
N ALA A 102 -18.61 -9.92 -8.18
CA ALA A 102 -18.91 -9.59 -9.57
C ALA A 102 -19.58 -10.74 -10.31
N ARG A 103 -19.13 -11.98 -10.08
CA ARG A 103 -19.68 -13.18 -10.72
C ARG A 103 -21.10 -13.48 -10.26
N GLU A 104 -21.37 -13.37 -8.96
CA GLU A 104 -22.69 -13.57 -8.35
C GLU A 104 -23.73 -12.58 -8.89
N ASN A 105 -23.29 -11.37 -9.25
CA ASN A 105 -24.14 -10.31 -9.79
C ASN A 105 -24.06 -10.18 -11.32
N GLU A 106 -23.49 -11.17 -12.01
CA GLU A 106 -23.32 -11.21 -13.47
C GLU A 106 -22.72 -9.91 -14.05
N CYS A 107 -21.81 -9.31 -13.30
CA CYS A 107 -21.14 -8.07 -13.68
C CYS A 107 -20.11 -8.33 -14.78
N THR A 108 -20.20 -7.53 -15.84
CA THR A 108 -19.28 -7.60 -16.99
C THR A 108 -18.00 -6.79 -16.76
N HIS A 109 -18.07 -5.78 -15.89
CA HIS A 109 -16.98 -4.86 -15.57
C HIS A 109 -16.95 -4.60 -14.07
N ILE A 110 -15.76 -4.31 -13.55
CA ILE A 110 -15.55 -3.86 -12.16
C ILE A 110 -14.90 -2.47 -12.25
N ALA A 111 -15.48 -1.51 -11.57
CA ALA A 111 -14.97 -0.15 -11.45
C ALA A 111 -14.48 0.07 -10.01
N PHE A 112 -13.20 0.40 -9.86
CA PHE A 112 -12.63 0.78 -8.57
C PHE A 112 -12.61 2.30 -8.45
N GLU A 113 -12.82 2.81 -7.24
CA GLU A 113 -12.49 4.21 -6.97
C GLU A 113 -10.97 4.46 -7.08
N SER A 114 -10.61 5.70 -7.45
CA SER A 114 -9.20 6.10 -7.53
C SER A 114 -8.77 6.66 -6.19
N LEU A 115 -7.98 5.89 -5.44
CA LEU A 115 -7.33 6.38 -4.22
C LEU A 115 -6.16 7.34 -4.49
N THR A 116 -5.87 7.65 -5.76
CA THR A 116 -4.67 8.38 -6.16
C THR A 116 -4.55 9.74 -5.47
N ASP A 117 -5.68 10.42 -5.27
CA ASP A 117 -5.73 11.72 -4.60
C ASP A 117 -5.45 11.63 -3.09
N ILE A 118 -5.87 10.53 -2.44
CA ILE A 118 -5.60 10.25 -1.02
C ILE A 118 -4.12 9.91 -0.80
N TRP A 119 -3.52 9.12 -1.70
CA TRP A 119 -2.09 8.82 -1.66
C TRP A 119 -1.22 10.07 -1.84
N ASN A 120 -1.60 10.97 -2.76
CA ASN A 120 -0.92 12.26 -2.96
C ASN A 120 -0.97 13.14 -1.70
N GLN A 121 -2.10 13.14 -0.99
CA GLN A 121 -2.27 13.87 0.27
C GLN A 121 -1.42 13.29 1.41
N MET A 122 -1.35 11.96 1.54
CA MET A 122 -0.52 11.29 2.57
C MET A 122 0.99 11.41 2.29
N ALA A 123 1.40 11.41 1.02
CA ALA A 123 2.79 11.68 0.63
C ALA A 123 3.24 13.09 1.02
N GLY A 124 2.33 14.07 0.97
CA GLY A 124 2.55 15.42 1.51
C GLY A 124 2.75 15.45 3.04
N ALA A 125 2.04 14.60 3.78
CA ALA A 125 2.14 14.50 5.24
C ALA A 125 3.41 13.79 5.73
N LYS A 126 3.99 12.88 4.94
CA LYS A 126 5.28 12.20 5.24
C LYS A 126 6.53 13.00 4.84
N ARG A 127 6.43 14.31 4.57
CA ARG A 127 7.60 15.17 4.28
C ARG A 127 8.38 15.62 5.53
N PHE A 128 8.29 14.91 6.65
CA PHE A 128 9.13 15.15 7.83
C PHE A 128 10.25 14.10 7.94
N HIS A 129 11.47 14.56 7.66
CA HIS A 129 12.78 13.95 7.97
C HIS A 129 13.28 12.77 7.10
N TYR A 130 13.55 13.03 5.82
CA TYR A 130 14.75 12.44 5.19
C TYR A 130 15.79 13.54 5.00
N GLY A 131 16.45 13.88 6.08
CA GLY A 131 17.38 14.99 6.14
C GLY A 131 18.44 14.80 7.21
N ARG A 132 19.26 13.76 7.09
CA ARG A 132 20.63 13.78 7.63
C ARG A 132 21.54 12.76 6.93
N SER A 133 22.34 13.29 6.00
CA SER A 133 23.72 12.95 5.63
C SER A 133 24.28 11.58 6.03
N VAL A 134 24.69 10.80 5.03
CA VAL A 134 26.08 10.30 5.00
C VAL A 134 26.59 10.38 3.56
N THR A 135 27.44 11.38 3.32
CA THR A 135 28.32 11.48 2.14
C THR A 135 29.12 10.21 1.96
N SER A 136 29.03 9.62 0.77
CA SER A 136 29.88 8.56 0.27
C SER A 136 31.35 9.01 0.32
N THR A 137 32.10 8.60 1.35
CA THR A 137 33.57 8.62 1.27
C THR A 137 34.00 7.35 0.55
N SER A 138 34.36 7.51 -0.71
CA SER A 138 35.19 6.56 -1.46
C SER A 138 36.43 6.19 -0.65
N THR A 139 36.59 4.91 -0.34
CA THR A 139 37.83 4.33 0.17
C THR A 139 38.91 4.35 -0.92
N PRO A 140 40.17 4.75 -0.64
CA PRO A 140 41.29 4.26 -1.42
C PRO A 140 41.89 3.03 -0.73
N SER A 141 41.65 1.88 -1.36
CA SER A 141 42.45 0.68 -1.19
C SER A 141 43.83 0.90 -1.84
N THR A 142 44.91 0.91 -1.05
CA THR A 142 46.21 0.28 -1.40
C THR A 142 47.23 0.42 -0.26
N LYS A 143 47.69 -0.71 0.27
CA LYS A 143 49.11 -0.92 0.69
C LYS A 143 49.79 -1.67 -0.47
N PRO A 144 51.14 -1.74 -0.64
CA PRO A 144 52.21 -1.51 0.34
C PRO A 144 53.47 -0.78 -0.20
N ARG A 145 54.40 -0.38 0.70
CA ARG A 145 55.85 -0.68 0.59
C ARG A 145 56.66 -0.06 1.74
N CYS A 146 57.49 -0.88 2.38
CA CYS A 146 58.63 -0.42 3.16
C CYS A 146 59.85 -0.33 2.23
N SER A 147 60.44 0.86 2.14
CA SER A 147 61.83 1.15 1.78
C SER A 147 62.05 2.58 2.30
N GLY A 148 62.77 2.81 3.40
CA GLY A 148 64.21 2.68 3.46
C GLY A 148 64.86 3.91 2.80
N LEU A 149 65.32 4.87 3.60
CA LEU A 149 66.58 5.64 3.46
C LEU A 149 66.55 6.99 4.22
N ARG A 150 67.45 7.09 5.21
CA ARG A 150 68.37 8.22 5.55
C ARG A 150 67.85 9.67 5.47
N SER A 151 67.97 10.41 6.59
CA SER A 151 69.16 11.25 6.92
C SER A 151 68.79 12.54 7.68
N ASN A 152 69.65 12.90 8.62
CA ASN A 152 69.93 14.23 9.19
C ASN A 152 68.90 14.80 10.19
N ARG A 153 69.21 14.70 11.49
CA ARG A 153 70.12 15.63 12.17
C ARG A 153 70.59 15.03 13.50
#